data_AF-A0A1Y5TE97-F1
#
_entry.id   AF-A0A1Y5TE97-F1
#
_cell.length_a   1.000
_cell.length_b   1.000
_cell.length_c   1.000
_cell.angle_alpha   90.00
_cell.angle_beta   90.00
_cell.angle_gamma   90.00
#
_symmetry.space_group_name_H-M   'P 1'
#
loop_
_entity.id
_entity.type
_entity.pdbx_description
1 polymer ?
#
loop_
_entity_poly.entity_id
_entity_poly.type
_entity_poly.pdbx_seq_one_letter_code
_entity_poly.pdbx_strand_id
1 'polypeptide(L)' 'MIFIKSALYGYAGAALAGTAIAVFGLMFGFAEKAIIGAAAPAGIAAGLFGFGLPWARQALASARRDPT' A
#
# COMPACT_ATOMS: atom_id res chain seq x y z
N MET A 1 6.75 12.91 -14.01
CA MET A 1 7.47 11.76 -13.37
C MET A 1 6.90 11.31 -12.03
N ILE A 2 6.25 12.16 -11.22
CA ILE A 2 5.73 11.73 -9.91
C ILE A 2 4.59 10.70 -9.99
N PHE A 3 3.74 10.80 -11.01
CA PHE A 3 2.62 9.87 -11.21
C PHE A 3 3.09 8.42 -11.42
N ILE A 4 4.13 8.21 -12.24
CA ILE A 4 4.72 6.88 -12.47
C ILE A 4 5.29 6.31 -11.18
N LYS A 5 5.97 7.15 -10.38
CA LYS A 5 6.48 6.73 -9.06
C LYS A 5 5.33 6.34 -8.13
N SER A 6 4.27 7.13 -8.06
CA SER A 6 3.07 6.81 -7.29
C SER A 6 2.41 5.51 -7.74
N ALA A 7 2.27 5.28 -9.05
CA ALA A 7 1.73 4.03 -9.57
C ALA A 7 2.57 2.81 -9.16
N LEU A 8 3.90 2.92 -9.25
CA LEU A 8 4.82 1.86 -8.82
C LEU A 8 4.74 1.59 -7.31
N TYR A 9 4.71 2.64 -6.48
CA TYR A 9 4.57 2.48 -5.04
C TYR A 9 3.20 1.94 -4.65
N GLY A 10 2.14 2.32 -5.35
CA GLY A 10 0.81 1.78 -5.13
C GLY A 10 0.69 0.31 -5.51
N TYR A 11 1.26 -0.08 -6.64
CA TYR A 11 1.32 -1.50 -7.03
C TYR A 11 2.16 -2.33 -6.04
N ALA A 12 3.34 -1.84 -5.66
CA ALA A 12 4.19 -2.51 -4.68
C ALA A 12 3.50 -2.65 -3.32
N GLY A 13 2.80 -1.61 -2.84
CA GLY A 13 2.03 -1.66 -1.60
C GLY A 13 0.91 -2.69 -1.65
N ALA A 14 0.16 -2.73 -2.75
CA ALA A 14 -0.92 -3.69 -2.93
C ALA A 14 -0.43 -5.13 -3.01
N ALA A 15 0.62 -5.38 -3.78
CA ALA A 15 1.22 -6.70 -3.93
C ALA A 15 1.81 -7.20 -2.60
N LEU A 16 2.61 -6.39 -1.90
CA LEU A 16 3.23 -6.77 -0.64
C LEU A 16 2.20 -7.07 0.45
N ALA A 17 1.16 -6.25 0.59
CA ALA A 17 0.10 -6.49 1.57
C ALA A 17 -0.73 -7.73 1.24
N GLY A 18 -1.09 -7.91 -0.03
CA GLY A 18 -1.81 -9.10 -0.49
C GLY A 18 -1.01 -10.39 -0.27
N THR A 19 0.27 -10.39 -0.63
CA THR A 19 1.17 -11.53 -0.41
C THR A 19 1.41 -11.78 1.07
N ALA A 20 1.58 -10.75 1.90
CA ALA A 20 1.72 -10.92 3.34
C ALA A 20 0.50 -11.64 3.94
N ILE A 21 -0.71 -11.17 3.62
CA ILE A 21 -1.95 -11.79 4.12
C ILE A 21 -2.12 -13.21 3.59
N ALA A 22 -1.73 -13.47 2.35
CA ALA A 22 -1.73 -14.83 1.79
C ALA A 22 -0.78 -15.77 2.55
N VAL A 23 0.45 -15.32 2.81
CA VAL A 23 1.45 -16.09 3.56
C VAL A 23 0.98 -16.34 5.00
N PHE A 24 0.53 -15.31 5.71
CA PHE A 24 -0.06 -15.46 7.04
C PHE A 24 -1.27 -16.40 7.01
N GLY A 25 -2.16 -16.20 6.05
CA GLY A 25 -3.36 -17.01 5.90
C GLY A 25 -3.08 -18.50 5.74
N LEU A 26 -2.08 -18.83 4.91
CA LEU A 26 -1.62 -20.19 4.68
C LEU A 26 -0.93 -20.77 5.92
N MET A 27 -0.08 -20.00 6.60
CA MET A 27 0.63 -20.46 7.81
C MET A 27 -0.32 -20.84 8.96
N PHE A 28 -1.47 -20.17 9.07
CA PHE A 28 -2.48 -20.44 10.09
C PHE A 28 -3.60 -21.37 9.64
N GLY A 29 -3.54 -21.89 8.41
CA GLY A 29 -4.53 -22.86 7.89
C GLY A 29 -5.92 -22.27 7.64
N PHE A 30 -6.02 -20.96 7.36
CA PHE A 30 -7.31 -20.34 7.04
C PHE A 30 -7.84 -20.84 5.69
N ALA A 31 -9.17 -20.90 5.57
CA ALA A 31 -9.82 -21.22 4.31
C ALA A 31 -9.47 -20.19 3.24
N GLU A 32 -9.20 -20.66 2.02
CA GLU A 32 -8.77 -19.83 0.88
C GLU A 32 -9.69 -18.63 0.63
N LYS A 33 -11.01 -18.82 0.81
CA LYS A 33 -12.01 -17.75 0.69
C LYS A 33 -11.82 -16.62 1.71
N ALA A 34 -11.43 -16.96 2.94
CA ALA A 34 -11.17 -15.98 3.99
C ALA A 34 -9.88 -15.19 3.70
N ILE A 35 -8.85 -15.88 3.19
CA ILE A 35 -7.57 -15.26 2.80
C ILE A 35 -7.78 -14.26 1.66
N ILE A 36 -8.48 -14.66 0.59
CA ILE A 36 -8.78 -13.78 -0.55
C ILE A 36 -9.65 -12.60 -0.12
N GLY A 37 -10.66 -12.86 0.74
CA GLY A 37 -11.56 -11.84 1.26
C GLY A 37 -10.85 -10.76 2.10
N ALA A 38 -9.76 -11.10 2.78
CA ALA A 38 -8.93 -10.15 3.53
C ALA A 38 -7.81 -9.52 2.69
N ALA A 39 -7.17 -10.30 1.80
CA ALA A 39 -6.03 -9.85 1.01
C ALA A 39 -6.39 -8.75 0.01
N ALA A 40 -7.57 -8.83 -0.62
CA ALA A 40 -8.02 -7.84 -1.60
C ALA A 40 -8.21 -6.44 -0.99
N PRO A 41 -9.05 -6.24 0.06
CA PRO A 41 -9.25 -4.92 0.65
C PRO A 41 -7.98 -4.36 1.31
N ALA A 42 -7.18 -5.21 1.97
CA ALA A 42 -5.93 -4.77 2.58
C ALA A 42 -4.86 -4.40 1.53
N GLY A 43 -4.78 -5.15 0.43
CA GLY A 43 -3.95 -4.80 -0.72
C GLY A 43 -4.37 -3.46 -1.34
N ILE A 44 -5.67 -3.24 -1.54
CA ILE A 44 -6.17 -1.96 -2.05
C ILE A 44 -5.81 -0.81 -1.10
N ALA A 45 -6.04 -0.97 0.21
CA ALA A 45 -5.70 0.05 1.20
C ALA A 45 -4.19 0.37 1.17
N ALA A 46 -3.34 -0.65 1.25
CA ALA A 46 -1.88 -0.49 1.20
C ALA A 46 -1.41 0.13 -0.12
N GLY A 47 -2.05 -0.20 -1.24
CA GLY A 47 -1.77 0.40 -2.53
C GLY A 47 -2.16 1.87 -2.62
N LEU A 48 -3.29 2.28 -2.04
CA LEU A 48 -3.67 3.70 -1.96
C LEU A 48 -2.70 4.48 -1.08
N PHE A 49 -2.28 3.92 0.05
CA PHE A 49 -1.24 4.52 0.89
C PHE A 49 0.10 4.66 0.15
N GLY A 50 0.55 3.60 -0.54
CA GLY A 50 1.75 3.63 -1.35
C GLY A 50 1.68 4.66 -2.49
N PHE A 51 0.53 4.77 -3.14
CA PHE A 51 0.30 5.74 -4.21
C PHE A 51 0.38 7.20 -3.72
N GLY A 52 -0.19 7.48 -2.54
CA GLY A 52 -0.18 8.82 -1.94
C GLY A 52 1.18 9.23 -1.34
N LEU A 53 2.06 8.28 -1.05
CA LEU A 53 3.32 8.51 -0.35
C LEU A 53 4.25 9.57 -1.00
N PRO A 54 4.46 9.58 -2.34
CA PRO A 54 5.28 10.60 -2.98
C PRO A 54 4.70 12.01 -2.86
N TRP A 55 3.36 12.13 -2.89
CA TRP A 55 2.65 13.41 -2.75
C TRP A 55 2.74 13.93 -1.32
N ALA A 56 2.51 13.06 -0.34
CA ALA A 56 2.69 13.39 1.08
C ALA A 56 4.12 13.86 1.38
N ARG A 57 5.14 13.19 0.80
CA ARG A 57 6.54 13.60 0.94
C ARG A 57 6.81 15.00 0.36
N GLN A 58 6.22 15.33 -0.79
CA GLN A 58 6.35 16.65 -1.37
C GLN A 58 5.64 17.72 -0.53
N ALA A 59 4.41 17.45 -0.08
CA ALA A 59 3.66 18.37 0.77
C ALA A 59 4.41 18.66 2.09
N LEU A 60 4.97 17.63 2.74
CA LEU A 60 5.81 17.80 3.93
C LEU A 60 7.09 18.60 3.63
N ALA A 61 7.72 18.37 2.47
CA ALA A 61 8.91 19.10 2.08
C ALA A 61 8.63 20.60 1.85
N SER A 62 7.45 20.93 1.29
CA SER A 62 7.00 22.31 1.15
C SER A 62 6.66 22.95 2.51
N ALA A 63 5.93 22.24 3.38
CA ALA A 63 5.58 22.73 4.71
C ALA A 63 6.79 22.99 5.61
N ARG A 64 7.90 22.25 5.42
CA ARG A 64 9.16 22.51 6.13
C ARG A 64 9.92 23.73 5.64
N ARG A 65 9.63 24.22 4.43
CA ARG A 65 10.29 25.40 3.85
C ARG A 65 9.60 26.71 4.23
N ASP A 66 8.30 26.66 4.50
CA ASP A 66 7.52 27.79 5.00
C ASP A 66 7.00 27.51 6.43
N PRO A 67 7.86 27.59 7.47
CA PRO A 67 7.42 27.54 8.86
C PRO A 67 6.85 28.92 9.23
N THR A 68 5.56 29.14 8.97
CA THR A 68 4.83 30.26 9.59
C THR A 68 4.66 30.01 11.09
#